data_AF-A0A3A9ADE2-F1
#
_entry.id   AF-A0A3A9ADE2-F1
#
_cell.length_a   1.000
_cell.length_b   1.000
_cell.length_c   1.000
_cell.angle_alpha   90.00
_cell.angle_beta   90.00
_cell.angle_gamma   90.00
#
_symmetry.space_group_name_H-M   'P 1'
#
loop_
_entity.id
_entity.type
_entity.pdbx_description
1 polymer ?
#
loop_
_entity_poly.entity_id
_entity_poly.type
_entity_poly.pdbx_seq_one_letter_code
_entity_poly.pdbx_strand_id
1 'polypeptide(L)'
;MDQSIVFQFFGGVLQDGLSWAVDYDKVLYELARWLLPIGICLLAEGVRLEKRRNIERLSCYRYEAMRIWWRHKFARSLLYGIASAAVLFLIVVLVDIVNAGGIHDEIWKVFVLWIAHMTTILSFLLLLDLSGLGKFAPAILILLEGCTFLAGVASMRTARFMFGMWGMYFQSKWYFGEGGVSVLPSLITEGGLIMLAYLSGGILLKKAVQKSIVCF
;
A
#
# COMPACT_ATOMS: atom_id res chain seq x y z
N MET A 1 -24.91 4.17 16.03
CA MET A 1 -24.27 5.16 15.16
C MET A 1 -23.72 4.40 13.97
N ASP A 2 -24.30 4.59 12.79
CA ASP A 2 -23.74 4.01 11.58
C ASP A 2 -22.35 4.62 11.38
N GLN A 3 -21.31 3.80 11.49
CA GLN A 3 -19.94 4.26 11.24
C GLN A 3 -19.84 4.73 9.79
N SER A 4 -19.25 5.91 9.59
CA SER A 4 -18.97 6.45 8.26
C SER A 4 -18.28 5.42 7.36
N ILE A 5 -18.69 5.39 6.10
CA ILE A 5 -18.22 4.41 5.10
C ILE A 5 -16.70 4.53 4.91
N VAL A 6 -16.15 5.74 5.09
CA VAL A 6 -14.71 6.01 5.05
C VAL A 6 -13.97 5.18 6.08
N PHE A 7 -14.46 5.12 7.33
CA PHE A 7 -13.83 4.33 8.38
C PHE A 7 -14.01 2.83 8.15
N GLN A 8 -15.11 2.40 7.53
CA GLN A 8 -15.34 0.98 7.24
C GLN A 8 -14.37 0.42 6.18
N PHE A 9 -14.00 1.21 5.17
CA PHE A 9 -13.11 0.76 4.09
C PHE A 9 -11.65 1.16 4.28
N PHE A 10 -11.38 2.33 4.86
CA PHE A 10 -10.02 2.86 5.03
C PHE A 10 -9.55 2.88 6.48
N GLY A 11 -10.43 2.62 7.44
CA GLY A 11 -10.07 2.58 8.86
C GLY A 11 -9.24 1.34 9.24
N GLY A 12 -9.24 0.31 8.39
CA GLY A 12 -8.58 -0.97 8.66
C GLY A 12 -9.48 -1.92 9.46
N VAL A 13 -8.86 -2.88 10.12
CA VAL A 13 -9.53 -3.90 10.96
C VAL A 13 -9.55 -3.45 12.41
N LEU A 14 -10.73 -3.44 13.02
CA LEU A 14 -10.97 -3.14 14.42
C LEU A 14 -10.84 -4.42 15.24
N GLN A 15 -9.73 -4.54 15.96
CA GLN A 15 -9.54 -5.65 16.90
C GLN A 15 -9.83 -5.19 18.33
N ASP A 16 -10.90 -5.72 18.93
CA ASP A 16 -11.18 -5.51 20.35
C ASP A 16 -10.16 -6.31 21.17
N GLY A 17 -9.12 -5.65 21.67
CA GLY A 17 -7.97 -6.27 22.35
C GLY A 17 -8.25 -6.98 23.68
N LEU A 18 -9.51 -7.21 24.04
CA LEU A 18 -9.94 -7.73 25.35
C LEU A 18 -10.83 -8.99 25.29
N SER A 19 -11.28 -9.43 24.11
CA SER A 19 -12.13 -10.63 24.03
C SER A 19 -11.29 -11.89 23.88
N TRP A 20 -11.42 -12.79 24.84
CA TRP A 20 -10.88 -14.16 24.79
C TRP A 20 -11.53 -15.02 23.69
N ALA A 21 -12.62 -14.53 23.08
CA ALA A 21 -13.24 -15.09 21.89
C ALA A 21 -13.01 -14.13 20.70
N VAL A 22 -12.12 -14.51 19.79
CA VAL A 22 -11.96 -13.81 18.51
C VAL A 22 -13.14 -14.19 17.63
N ASP A 23 -13.97 -13.20 17.29
CA ASP A 23 -14.99 -13.38 16.26
C ASP A 23 -14.32 -13.35 14.87
N TYR A 24 -14.01 -14.54 14.37
CA TYR A 24 -13.33 -14.72 13.09
C TYR A 24 -14.16 -14.19 11.91
N ASP A 25 -15.49 -14.25 11.99
CA ASP A 25 -16.38 -13.79 10.92
C ASP A 25 -16.34 -12.26 10.83
N LYS A 26 -16.41 -11.56 11.97
CA LYS A 26 -16.25 -10.10 12.04
C LYS A 26 -14.86 -9.67 11.53
N VAL A 27 -13.81 -10.35 11.98
CA VAL A 27 -12.43 -10.03 11.59
C VAL A 27 -12.20 -10.23 10.10
N LEU A 28 -12.69 -11.34 9.54
CA LEU A 28 -12.56 -11.63 8.11
C LEU A 28 -13.36 -10.62 7.27
N TYR A 29 -14.53 -10.21 7.74
CA TYR A 29 -15.35 -9.21 7.10
C TYR A 29 -14.66 -7.83 7.04
N GLU A 30 -14.10 -7.38 8.14
CA GLU A 30 -13.34 -6.11 8.20
C GLU A 30 -12.05 -6.19 7.39
N LEU A 31 -11.36 -7.33 7.39
CA LEU A 31 -10.19 -7.55 6.53
C LEU A 31 -10.56 -7.47 5.05
N ALA A 32 -11.66 -8.11 4.65
CA ALA A 32 -12.14 -8.06 3.28
C ALA A 32 -12.46 -6.62 2.85
N ARG A 33 -13.09 -5.83 3.73
CA ARG A 33 -13.35 -4.41 3.49
C ARG A 33 -12.08 -3.59 3.36
N TRP A 34 -11.06 -3.86 4.16
CA TRP A 34 -9.75 -3.21 4.06
C TRP A 34 -8.99 -3.57 2.79
N LEU A 35 -9.01 -4.85 2.40
CA LEU A 35 -8.33 -5.34 1.19
C LEU A 35 -9.00 -4.89 -0.10
N LEU A 36 -10.30 -4.60 -0.08
CA LEU A 36 -11.06 -4.19 -1.26
C LEU A 36 -10.51 -2.92 -1.94
N PRO A 37 -10.35 -1.77 -1.26
CA PRO A 37 -9.80 -0.57 -1.88
C PRO A 37 -8.32 -0.76 -2.30
N ILE A 38 -7.54 -1.54 -1.54
CA ILE A 38 -6.16 -1.90 -1.91
C ILE A 38 -6.16 -2.68 -3.23
N GLY A 39 -7.01 -3.70 -3.34
CA GLY A 39 -7.17 -4.53 -4.51
C GLY A 39 -7.59 -3.71 -5.74
N ILE A 40 -8.56 -2.80 -5.60
CA ILE A 40 -8.97 -1.88 -6.68
C ILE A 40 -7.79 -1.05 -7.18
N CYS A 41 -7.03 -0.43 -6.26
CA CYS A 41 -5.85 0.35 -6.62
C CYS A 41 -4.78 -0.49 -7.32
N LEU A 42 -4.49 -1.68 -6.79
CA LEU A 42 -3.51 -2.61 -7.35
C LEU A 42 -3.91 -3.11 -8.74
N LEU A 43 -5.19 -3.37 -8.97
CA LEU A 43 -5.71 -3.76 -10.28
C LEU A 43 -5.57 -2.62 -11.29
N ALA A 44 -6.00 -1.41 -10.93
CA ALA A 44 -5.89 -0.23 -11.79
C ALA A 44 -4.44 0.04 -12.19
N GLU A 45 -3.53 0.00 -11.21
CA GLU A 45 -2.10 0.24 -11.43
C GLU A 45 -1.40 -0.92 -12.13
N GLY A 46 -1.78 -2.16 -11.85
CA GLY A 46 -1.27 -3.35 -12.53
C GLY A 46 -1.55 -3.34 -14.02
N VAL A 47 -2.81 -3.04 -14.41
CA VAL A 47 -3.21 -2.92 -15.83
C VAL A 47 -2.42 -1.79 -16.52
N ARG A 48 -2.25 -0.67 -15.83
CA ARG A 48 -1.54 0.50 -16.35
C ARG A 48 -0.05 0.21 -16.55
N LEU A 49 0.58 -0.45 -15.59
CA LEU A 49 1.98 -0.90 -15.67
C LEU A 49 2.19 -1.91 -16.78
N GLU A 50 1.28 -2.88 -16.94
CA GLU A 50 1.35 -3.86 -18.00
C GLU A 50 1.27 -3.23 -19.40
N LYS A 51 0.31 -2.33 -19.62
CA LYS A 51 0.19 -1.58 -20.87
C LYS A 51 1.48 -0.81 -21.18
N ARG A 52 2.06 -0.17 -20.16
CA ARG A 52 3.28 0.62 -20.30
C ARG A 52 4.51 -0.24 -20.55
N ARG A 53 4.64 -1.40 -19.90
CA ARG A 53 5.73 -2.37 -20.11
C ARG A 53 5.79 -2.84 -21.56
N ASN A 54 4.65 -3.06 -22.18
CA ASN A 54 4.58 -3.47 -23.59
C ASN A 54 5.12 -2.38 -24.53
N ILE A 55 4.94 -1.09 -24.18
CA ILE A 55 5.48 0.04 -24.93
C ILE A 55 6.99 0.22 -24.66
N GLU A 56 7.42 0.11 -23.40
CA GLU A 56 8.81 0.36 -22.98
C GLU A 56 9.79 -0.74 -23.42
N ARG A 57 9.34 -1.99 -23.61
CA ARG A 57 10.19 -3.07 -24.16
C ARG A 57 10.76 -2.75 -25.54
N LEU A 58 10.15 -1.81 -26.27
CA LEU A 58 10.59 -1.41 -27.61
C LEU A 58 11.71 -0.35 -27.58
N SER A 59 12.03 0.22 -26.42
CA SER A 59 13.05 1.26 -26.28
C SER A 59 14.24 0.79 -25.44
N CYS A 60 15.25 0.18 -26.06
CA CYS A 60 16.54 -0.10 -25.41
C CYS A 60 17.34 1.20 -25.24
N TYR A 61 17.87 1.48 -24.04
CA TYR A 61 18.66 2.69 -23.76
C TYR A 61 19.92 2.40 -22.91
N ARG A 62 20.96 3.22 -23.11
CA ARG A 62 22.28 3.20 -22.41
C ARG A 62 22.16 3.29 -20.88
N TYR A 63 23.16 2.76 -20.17
CA TYR A 63 23.19 2.63 -18.70
C TYR A 63 22.93 3.94 -17.91
N GLU A 64 23.53 5.09 -18.27
CA GLU A 64 23.23 6.37 -17.58
C GLU A 64 21.79 6.83 -17.83
N ALA A 65 21.30 6.66 -19.06
CA ALA A 65 19.91 6.90 -19.39
C ALA A 65 19.00 5.98 -18.58
N MET A 66 19.43 4.75 -18.25
CA MET A 66 18.68 3.79 -17.45
C MET A 66 18.45 4.24 -16.00
N ARG A 67 19.43 4.87 -15.35
CA ARG A 67 19.27 5.41 -13.98
C ARG A 67 18.33 6.61 -13.95
N ILE A 68 18.48 7.52 -14.90
CA ILE A 68 17.59 8.69 -15.05
C ILE A 68 16.16 8.21 -15.39
N TRP A 69 16.06 7.23 -16.29
CA TRP A 69 14.80 6.58 -16.65
C TRP A 69 14.13 5.92 -15.45
N TRP A 70 14.87 5.18 -14.62
CA TRP A 70 14.31 4.57 -13.41
C TRP A 70 13.75 5.61 -12.46
N ARG A 71 14.51 6.68 -12.18
CA ARG A 71 14.04 7.77 -11.31
C ARG A 71 12.75 8.38 -11.85
N HIS A 72 12.70 8.67 -13.15
CA HIS A 72 11.52 9.27 -13.77
C HIS A 72 10.33 8.30 -13.82
N LYS A 73 10.57 7.02 -14.15
CA LYS A 73 9.56 5.97 -14.17
C LYS A 73 8.97 5.75 -12.78
N PHE A 74 9.83 5.61 -11.76
CA PHE A 74 9.43 5.41 -10.37
C PHE A 74 8.58 6.58 -9.88
N ALA A 75 9.11 7.82 -9.97
CA ALA A 75 8.40 9.00 -9.51
C ALA A 75 7.07 9.21 -10.23
N ARG A 76 7.06 9.11 -11.57
CA ARG A 76 5.84 9.30 -12.36
C ARG A 76 4.80 8.22 -12.06
N SER A 77 5.21 6.96 -11.96
CA SER A 77 4.27 5.88 -11.66
C SER A 77 3.69 6.02 -10.25
N LEU A 78 4.53 6.36 -9.27
CA LEU A 78 4.11 6.59 -7.90
C LEU A 78 3.13 7.75 -7.78
N LEU A 79 3.39 8.89 -8.44
CA LEU A 79 2.49 10.04 -8.45
C LEU A 79 1.09 9.70 -8.96
N TYR A 80 1.02 8.98 -10.07
CA TYR A 80 -0.27 8.57 -10.61
C TYR A 80 -0.99 7.53 -9.75
N GLY A 81 -0.26 6.59 -9.14
CA GLY A 81 -0.86 5.62 -8.22
C GLY A 81 -1.36 6.28 -6.93
N ILE A 82 -0.63 7.26 -6.40
CA ILE A 82 -1.08 8.11 -5.29
C ILE A 82 -2.34 8.88 -5.72
N ALA A 83 -2.35 9.46 -6.92
CA ALA A 83 -3.52 10.16 -7.45
C ALA A 83 -4.74 9.22 -7.57
N SER A 84 -4.58 7.98 -8.04
CA SER A 84 -5.68 7.02 -8.09
C SER A 84 -6.18 6.63 -6.69
N ALA A 85 -5.27 6.43 -5.73
CA ALA A 85 -5.64 6.13 -4.35
C ALA A 85 -6.37 7.31 -3.67
N ALA A 86 -5.96 8.54 -3.96
CA ALA A 86 -6.62 9.74 -3.48
C ALA A 86 -8.00 9.93 -4.13
N VAL A 87 -8.14 9.69 -5.44
CA VAL A 87 -9.43 9.74 -6.13
C VAL A 87 -10.39 8.71 -5.56
N LEU A 88 -9.94 7.47 -5.33
CA LEU A 88 -10.77 6.43 -4.70
C LEU A 88 -11.26 6.87 -3.32
N PHE A 89 -10.37 7.45 -2.51
CA PHE A 89 -10.73 7.98 -1.19
C PHE A 89 -11.77 9.11 -1.30
N LEU A 90 -11.58 10.07 -2.20
CA LEU A 90 -12.50 11.19 -2.41
C LEU A 90 -13.88 10.73 -2.87
N ILE A 91 -13.97 9.70 -3.72
CA ILE A 91 -15.25 9.11 -4.14
C ILE A 91 -16.01 8.60 -2.90
N VAL A 92 -15.34 7.87 -2.02
CA VAL A 92 -15.98 7.33 -0.81
C VAL A 92 -16.36 8.43 0.18
N VAL A 93 -15.52 9.46 0.35
CA VAL A 93 -15.88 10.65 1.15
C VAL A 93 -17.13 11.33 0.58
N LEU A 94 -17.25 11.46 -0.74
CA LEU A 94 -18.43 12.06 -1.36
C LEU A 94 -19.70 11.24 -1.10
N VAL A 95 -19.60 9.91 -1.20
CA VAL A 95 -20.69 8.99 -0.84
C VAL A 95 -21.08 9.16 0.64
N ASP A 96 -20.09 9.30 1.51
CA ASP A 96 -20.31 9.50 2.94
C ASP A 96 -20.98 10.84 3.25
N ILE A 97 -20.60 11.93 2.58
CA ILE A 97 -21.27 13.24 2.71
C ILE A 97 -22.73 13.16 2.30
N VAL A 98 -23.03 12.45 1.20
CA VAL A 98 -24.40 12.27 0.70
C VAL A 98 -25.26 11.43 1.66
N ASN A 99 -24.68 10.38 2.26
CA ASN A 99 -25.42 9.43 3.10
C ASN A 99 -25.49 9.83 4.58
N ALA A 100 -24.40 10.34 5.15
CA ALA A 100 -24.25 10.64 6.57
C ALA A 100 -24.43 12.13 6.91
N GLY A 101 -24.53 13.00 5.90
CA GLY A 101 -24.88 14.41 6.08
C GLY A 101 -23.76 15.28 6.67
N GLY A 102 -22.51 14.81 6.71
CA GLY A 102 -21.39 15.58 7.27
C GLY A 102 -20.02 14.94 7.06
N ILE A 103 -18.96 15.70 7.36
CA ILE A 103 -17.56 15.27 7.31
C ILE A 103 -17.10 15.03 8.76
N HIS A 104 -16.64 13.82 9.07
CA HIS A 104 -16.02 13.53 10.35
C HIS A 104 -14.62 14.17 10.46
N ASP A 105 -14.32 14.77 11.62
CA ASP A 105 -13.05 15.46 11.88
C ASP A 105 -11.81 14.53 11.83
N GLU A 106 -12.01 13.22 11.91
CA GLU A 106 -10.91 12.24 11.87
C GLU A 106 -10.60 11.71 10.45
N ILE A 107 -11.37 12.11 9.43
CA ILE A 107 -11.19 11.64 8.04
C ILE A 107 -9.78 11.96 7.52
N TRP A 108 -9.21 13.10 7.90
CA TRP A 108 -7.85 13.47 7.46
C TRP A 108 -6.79 12.50 8.04
N LYS A 109 -6.99 11.98 9.25
CA LYS A 109 -6.09 11.01 9.88
C LYS A 109 -6.08 9.71 9.08
N VAL A 110 -7.27 9.22 8.74
CA VAL A 110 -7.46 8.03 7.90
C VAL A 110 -6.81 8.25 6.53
N PHE A 111 -7.01 9.42 5.92
CA PHE A 111 -6.42 9.76 4.63
C PHE A 111 -4.89 9.72 4.65
N VAL A 112 -4.26 10.29 5.68
CA VAL A 112 -2.79 10.31 5.80
C VAL A 112 -2.22 8.89 5.89
N LEU A 113 -2.80 8.04 6.75
CA LEU A 113 -2.36 6.66 6.89
C LEU A 113 -2.59 5.86 5.61
N TRP A 114 -3.76 6.05 4.98
CA TRP A 114 -4.11 5.42 3.71
C TRP A 114 -3.11 5.76 2.60
N ILE A 115 -2.80 7.05 2.41
CA ILE A 115 -1.89 7.49 1.35
C ILE A 115 -0.46 7.03 1.61
N ALA A 116 0.02 7.12 2.85
CA ALA A 116 1.35 6.62 3.21
C ALA A 116 1.45 5.12 2.90
N HIS A 117 0.43 4.37 3.31
CA HIS A 117 0.39 2.93 3.13
C HIS A 117 0.32 2.53 1.65
N MET A 118 -0.57 3.16 0.88
CA MET A 118 -0.67 2.96 -0.56
C MET A 118 0.62 3.33 -1.29
N THR A 119 1.30 4.39 -0.86
CA THR A 119 2.61 4.77 -1.42
C THR A 119 3.63 3.64 -1.22
N THR A 120 3.61 3.00 -0.06
CA THR A 120 4.46 1.84 0.24
C THR A 120 4.11 0.64 -0.64
N ILE A 121 2.84 0.26 -0.72
CA ILE A 121 2.34 -0.82 -1.60
C ILE A 121 2.77 -0.58 -3.05
N LEU A 122 2.54 0.63 -3.58
CA LEU A 122 2.87 0.99 -4.96
C LEU A 122 4.37 0.96 -5.23
N SER A 123 5.19 1.31 -4.24
CA SER A 123 6.65 1.22 -4.34
C SER A 123 7.11 -0.23 -4.47
N PHE A 124 6.51 -1.15 -3.70
CA PHE A 124 6.77 -2.57 -3.86
C PHE A 124 6.22 -3.15 -5.16
N LEU A 125 5.06 -2.68 -5.63
CA LEU A 125 4.50 -3.07 -6.94
C LEU A 125 5.50 -2.78 -8.07
N LEU A 126 6.11 -1.58 -8.05
CA LEU A 126 7.13 -1.18 -9.03
C LEU A 126 8.41 -2.02 -8.92
N LEU A 127 8.82 -2.36 -7.70
CA LEU A 127 9.97 -3.23 -7.47
C LEU A 127 9.72 -4.65 -8.01
N LEU A 128 8.52 -5.19 -7.79
CA LEU A 128 8.12 -6.52 -8.26
C LEU A 128 7.95 -6.56 -9.79
N ASP A 129 7.48 -5.47 -10.41
CA ASP A 129 7.44 -5.35 -11.86
C ASP A 129 8.85 -5.44 -12.48
N LEU A 130 9.86 -4.83 -11.83
CA LEU A 130 11.26 -4.93 -12.25
C LEU A 130 11.87 -6.32 -12.01
N SER A 131 11.50 -7.03 -10.95
CA SER A 131 12.13 -8.30 -10.56
C SER A 131 11.72 -9.49 -11.44
N GLY A 132 10.85 -9.29 -12.43
CA GLY A 132 10.31 -10.35 -13.28
C GLY A 132 9.05 -11.02 -12.70
N LEU A 133 8.65 -10.64 -11.48
CA LEU A 133 7.43 -11.12 -10.84
C LEU A 133 6.20 -10.23 -11.12
N GLY A 134 6.32 -9.27 -12.04
CA GLY A 134 5.29 -8.25 -12.30
C GLY A 134 3.89 -8.79 -12.58
N LYS A 135 3.75 -9.97 -13.21
CA LYS A 135 2.44 -10.60 -13.46
C LYS A 135 1.72 -11.02 -12.18
N PHE A 136 2.47 -11.41 -11.15
CA PHE A 136 1.95 -11.85 -9.86
C PHE A 136 2.04 -10.76 -8.80
N ALA A 137 2.60 -9.59 -9.13
CA ALA A 137 2.88 -8.55 -8.15
C ALA A 137 1.64 -8.11 -7.35
N PRO A 138 0.46 -7.86 -7.96
CA PRO A 138 -0.76 -7.56 -7.20
C PRO A 138 -1.13 -8.67 -6.20
N ALA A 139 -1.07 -9.94 -6.64
CA ALA A 139 -1.39 -11.08 -5.80
C ALA A 139 -0.39 -11.26 -4.65
N ILE A 140 0.90 -11.08 -4.91
CA ILE A 140 1.97 -11.13 -3.90
C ILE A 140 1.75 -10.06 -2.82
N LEU A 141 1.37 -8.84 -3.22
CA LEU A 141 1.14 -7.75 -2.27
C LEU A 141 -0.11 -7.96 -1.42
N ILE A 142 -1.20 -8.47 -2.00
CA ILE A 142 -2.40 -8.83 -1.24
C ILE A 142 -2.11 -9.98 -0.26
N LEU A 143 -1.34 -10.99 -0.69
CA LEU A 143 -0.87 -12.06 0.20
C LEU A 143 0.00 -11.52 1.33
N LEU A 144 0.88 -10.57 1.04
CA LEU A 144 1.74 -9.96 2.04
C LEU A 144 0.92 -9.20 3.09
N GLU A 145 -0.08 -8.42 2.67
CA GLU A 145 -1.05 -7.76 3.57
C GLU A 145 -1.82 -8.77 4.43
N GLY A 146 -2.31 -9.88 3.84
CA GLY A 146 -2.98 -10.93 4.60
C GLY A 146 -2.06 -11.61 5.62
N CYS A 147 -0.81 -11.89 5.25
CA CYS A 147 0.18 -12.49 6.15
C CYS A 147 0.57 -11.55 7.29
N THR A 148 0.76 -10.26 7.02
CA THR A 148 1.11 -9.28 8.05
C THR A 148 -0.05 -9.03 8.99
N PHE A 149 -1.27 -9.05 8.47
CA PHE A 149 -2.49 -9.05 9.27
C PHE A 149 -2.56 -10.26 10.22
N LEU A 150 -2.40 -11.49 9.70
CA LEU A 150 -2.44 -12.72 10.53
C LEU A 150 -1.38 -12.73 11.62
N ALA A 151 -0.16 -12.31 11.29
CA ALA A 151 0.91 -12.15 12.26
C ALA A 151 0.61 -11.05 13.29
N GLY A 152 -0.07 -9.99 12.87
CA GLY A 152 -0.53 -8.91 13.75
C GLY A 152 -1.58 -9.37 14.76
N VAL A 153 -2.54 -10.20 14.32
CA VAL A 153 -3.51 -10.86 15.19
C VAL A 153 -2.82 -11.79 16.19
N ALA A 154 -1.80 -12.52 15.76
CA ALA A 154 -1.07 -13.45 16.63
C ALA A 154 -0.18 -12.73 17.67
N SER A 155 0.44 -11.59 17.30
CA SER A 155 1.32 -10.84 18.18
C SER A 155 1.31 -9.35 17.84
N MET A 156 0.58 -8.58 18.64
CA MET A 156 0.54 -7.13 18.55
C MET A 156 1.92 -6.46 18.70
N ARG A 157 2.83 -7.09 19.46
CA ARG A 157 4.21 -6.59 19.61
C ARG A 157 4.98 -6.68 18.30
N THR A 158 4.76 -7.74 17.52
CA THR A 158 5.40 -7.94 16.22
C THR A 158 4.72 -7.08 15.16
N ALA A 159 3.39 -6.96 15.21
CA ALA A 159 2.56 -6.15 14.32
C ALA A 159 3.07 -4.72 14.16
N ARG A 160 3.58 -4.13 15.25
CA ARG A 160 4.20 -2.79 15.30
C ARG A 160 5.41 -2.61 14.41
N PHE A 161 5.91 -3.63 13.72
CA PHE A 161 7.03 -3.51 12.80
C PHE A 161 6.69 -4.06 11.40
N MET A 162 5.43 -4.44 11.16
CA MET A 162 5.02 -5.13 9.95
C MET A 162 4.39 -4.19 8.92
N PHE A 163 4.64 -4.49 7.66
CA PHE A 163 3.95 -3.90 6.52
C PHE A 163 2.42 -4.07 6.64
N GLY A 164 1.59 -3.13 6.20
CA GLY A 164 0.13 -3.22 6.33
C GLY A 164 -0.45 -2.58 7.59
N MET A 165 0.15 -2.88 8.75
CA MET A 165 -0.34 -2.43 10.06
C MET A 165 -0.37 -0.91 10.26
N TRP A 166 0.42 -0.21 9.46
CA TRP A 166 0.60 1.24 9.48
C TRP A 166 -0.52 2.01 8.77
N GLY A 167 -1.17 1.38 7.77
CA GLY A 167 -2.30 1.98 7.04
C GLY A 167 -3.63 1.91 7.80
N MET A 168 -3.67 1.18 8.92
CA MET A 168 -4.90 0.89 9.66
C MET A 168 -5.13 1.93 10.76
N TYR A 169 -6.08 2.85 10.53
CA TYR A 169 -6.47 3.87 11.51
C TYR A 169 -6.86 3.27 12.87
N PHE A 170 -7.67 2.21 12.87
CA PHE A 170 -8.14 1.58 14.10
C PHE A 170 -7.01 0.98 14.92
N GLN A 171 -5.87 0.63 14.32
CA GLN A 171 -4.72 0.08 15.04
C GLN A 171 -3.80 1.18 15.57
N SER A 172 -4.03 2.43 15.21
CA SER A 172 -3.13 3.55 15.49
C SER A 172 -3.37 4.17 16.87
N LYS A 173 -2.35 4.87 17.38
CA LYS A 173 -2.42 5.68 18.61
C LYS A 173 -3.51 6.76 18.54
N TRP A 174 -3.92 7.17 17.34
CA TRP A 174 -5.00 8.14 17.16
C TRP A 174 -6.37 7.60 17.57
N TYR A 175 -6.58 6.28 17.49
CA TYR A 175 -7.84 5.62 17.88
C TYR A 175 -7.75 4.96 19.25
N PHE A 176 -6.75 4.11 19.51
CA PHE A 176 -6.60 3.37 20.77
C PHE A 176 -5.78 4.07 21.86
N GLY A 177 -5.35 5.32 21.64
CA GLY A 177 -4.50 6.03 22.61
C GLY A 177 -3.22 5.25 22.90
N GLU A 178 -2.85 5.08 24.17
CA GLU A 178 -1.59 4.42 24.59
C GLU A 178 -1.48 2.94 24.18
N GLY A 179 -2.60 2.27 23.89
CA GLY A 179 -2.63 0.90 23.39
C GLY A 179 -2.35 0.77 21.88
N GLY A 180 -2.47 1.88 21.13
CA GLY A 180 -2.32 1.90 19.68
C GLY A 180 -0.89 2.03 19.19
N VAL A 181 -0.68 1.67 17.93
CA VAL A 181 0.61 1.77 17.24
C VAL A 181 0.97 3.24 17.00
N SER A 182 2.19 3.64 17.38
CA SER A 182 2.62 5.04 17.25
C SER A 182 2.73 5.46 15.78
N VAL A 183 2.04 6.53 15.41
CA VAL A 183 1.89 7.00 14.02
C VAL A 183 3.19 7.58 13.45
N LEU A 184 3.96 8.34 14.24
CA LEU A 184 5.17 8.97 13.72
C LEU A 184 6.27 7.93 13.35
N PRO A 185 6.63 6.97 14.23
CA PRO A 185 7.56 5.88 13.88
C PRO A 185 7.05 4.99 12.74
N SER A 186 5.73 4.83 12.64
CA SER A 186 5.06 4.12 11.56
C SER A 186 5.35 4.76 10.20
N LEU A 187 5.08 6.06 10.07
CA LEU A 187 5.32 6.82 8.84
C LEU A 187 6.81 6.85 8.45
N ILE A 188 7.71 6.93 9.44
CA ILE A 188 9.17 6.85 9.20
C ILE A 188 9.54 5.48 8.63
N THR A 189 8.94 4.41 9.15
CA THR A 189 9.20 3.04 8.71
C THR A 189 8.70 2.82 7.28
N GLU A 190 7.48 3.29 6.96
CA GLU A 190 6.95 3.28 5.59
C GLU A 190 7.83 4.08 4.63
N GLY A 191 8.27 5.27 5.03
CA GLY A 191 9.25 6.06 4.29
C GLY A 191 10.56 5.30 4.03
N GLY A 192 11.05 4.57 5.04
CA GLY A 192 12.21 3.68 4.92
C GLY A 192 11.98 2.55 3.91
N LEU A 193 10.82 1.89 3.94
CA LEU A 193 10.48 0.82 3.00
C LEU A 193 10.35 1.34 1.56
N ILE A 194 9.76 2.52 1.36
CA ILE A 194 9.70 3.21 0.06
C ILE A 194 11.11 3.48 -0.47
N MET A 195 12.00 4.01 0.39
CA MET A 195 13.39 4.28 0.02
C MET A 195 14.14 2.99 -0.35
N LEU A 196 13.96 1.92 0.44
CA LEU A 196 14.55 0.61 0.17
C LEU A 196 14.04 0.01 -1.15
N ALA A 197 12.75 0.15 -1.45
CA ALA A 197 12.16 -0.30 -2.70
C ALA A 197 12.75 0.46 -3.90
N TYR A 198 12.88 1.78 -3.79
CA TYR A 198 13.51 2.62 -4.82
C TYR A 198 14.97 2.23 -5.08
N LEU A 199 15.78 2.07 -4.02
CA LEU A 199 17.18 1.69 -4.13
C LEU A 199 17.36 0.28 -4.70
N SER A 200 16.55 -0.67 -4.23
CA SER A 200 16.56 -2.06 -4.70
C SER A 200 16.25 -2.15 -6.19
N GLY A 201 15.28 -1.36 -6.68
CA GLY A 201 14.96 -1.28 -8.11
C GLY A 201 16.16 -0.80 -8.93
N GLY A 202 16.91 0.19 -8.45
CA GLY A 202 18.15 0.65 -9.10
C GLY A 202 19.24 -0.42 -9.15
N ILE A 203 19.40 -1.22 -8.08
CA ILE A 203 20.36 -2.33 -8.01
C ILE A 203 19.96 -3.46 -8.97
N LEU A 204 18.68 -3.83 -9.01
CA LEU A 204 18.16 -4.85 -9.91
C LEU A 204 18.39 -4.47 -11.37
N LEU A 205 18.14 -3.21 -11.71
CA LEU A 205 18.37 -2.68 -13.05
C LEU A 205 19.84 -2.75 -13.45
N LYS A 206 20.74 -2.39 -12.53
CA LYS A 206 22.19 -2.51 -12.75
C LYS A 206 22.60 -3.96 -13.02
N LYS A 207 22.10 -4.91 -12.24
CA LYS A 207 22.36 -6.35 -12.44
C LYS A 207 21.82 -6.84 -13.79
N ALA A 208 20.65 -6.38 -14.22
CA ALA A 208 20.06 -6.77 -15.50
C ALA A 208 20.91 -6.28 -16.68
N VAL A 209 21.36 -5.03 -16.64
CA VAL A 209 22.23 -4.46 -17.70
C VAL A 209 23.58 -5.17 -17.76
N GLN A 210 24.18 -5.47 -16.59
CA GLN A 210 25.47 -6.16 -16.55
C GLN A 210 25.38 -7.58 -17.15
N LYS A 211 24.27 -8.30 -16.93
CA LYS A 211 24.03 -9.58 -17.59
C LYS A 211 23.90 -9.46 -19.11
N SER A 212 23.24 -8.41 -19.62
CA SER A 212 23.09 -8.22 -21.07
C SER A 212 24.38 -7.85 -21.79
N ILE A 213 25.34 -7.20 -21.13
CA ILE A 213 26.63 -6.81 -21.73
C ILE A 213 27.59 -8.02 -21.84
N VAL A 214 27.46 -9.01 -20.96
CA VAL A 214 28.33 -10.20 -20.93
C VAL A 214 27.90 -11.27 -21.94
N CYS A 215 26.77 -11.10 -22.63
CA CYS A 215 26.24 -12.04 -23.63
C CYS A 215 26.54 -11.64 -25.09
N PHE A 216 27.48 -10.73 -25.33
CA PHE A 216 27.97 -10.37 -26.66
C PHE A 216 29.47 -10.66 -26.80
#